data_AF-A0A1A6AWX6-F1
#
_entry.id   AF-A0A1A6AWX6-F1
#
_cell.length_a   1.000
_cell.length_b   1.000
_cell.length_c   1.000
_cell.angle_alpha   90.00
_cell.angle_beta   90.00
_cell.angle_gamma   90.00
#
_symmetry.space_group_name_H-M   'P 1'
#
loop_
_entity.id
_entity.type
_entity.pdbx_description
1 polymer ?
#
loop_
_entity_poly.entity_id
_entity_poly.type
_entity_poly.pdbx_seq_one_letter_code
_entity_poly.pdbx_strand_id
1 'polypeptide(L)'
;MKSRCIKKIFMVSILLLIAIGVSLFANYRYEGAFARVNRKLPIYCVDTKDKKVAITFDVSLGGEYIDKILNALDKYNIKATFFVVGDWVDKNPDKLKEIYSKGHEIGNHSNRHPDMTKISRDKIIEDININEAKIRSITGSGTKLFRCPEGSYNDDVIDTVKKSGYYCIQWDVDSIDWKEQGADLEYNRVIKSTKPGSILLFHNSAKYTPLNLERVIVNLKEKGYKFVKVGDLIYKDNYKMDYDGKQMRN
;
A
#
# COMPACT_ATOMS: atom_id res chain seq x y z
N MET A 1 -53.39 48.27 -18.14
CA MET A 1 -53.24 46.91 -17.55
C MET A 1 -52.36 45.95 -18.36
N LYS A 2 -52.44 45.89 -19.71
CA LYS A 2 -51.65 44.95 -20.54
C LYS A 2 -50.11 45.04 -20.41
N SER A 3 -49.54 46.25 -20.32
CA SER A 3 -48.08 46.47 -20.23
C SER A 3 -47.43 45.89 -18.95
N ARG A 4 -48.12 45.97 -17.80
CA ARG A 4 -47.65 45.35 -16.54
C ARG A 4 -47.66 43.82 -16.60
N CYS A 5 -48.61 43.23 -17.33
CA CYS A 5 -48.69 41.77 -17.50
C CYS A 5 -47.55 41.26 -18.40
N ILE A 6 -47.26 41.95 -19.51
CA ILE A 6 -46.16 41.62 -20.42
C ILE A 6 -44.80 41.73 -19.72
N LYS A 7 -44.58 42.79 -18.93
CA LYS A 7 -43.34 42.94 -18.14
C LYS A 7 -43.15 41.83 -17.10
N LYS A 8 -44.24 41.36 -16.46
CA LYS A 8 -44.19 40.22 -15.53
C LYS A 8 -43.87 38.92 -16.25
N ILE A 9 -44.50 38.65 -17.39
CA ILE A 9 -44.22 37.44 -18.20
C ILE A 9 -42.77 37.44 -18.65
N PHE A 10 -42.27 38.58 -19.16
CA PHE A 10 -40.88 38.70 -19.60
C PHE A 10 -39.88 38.48 -18.45
N MET A 11 -40.14 39.05 -17.27
CA MET A 11 -39.31 38.87 -16.08
C MET A 11 -39.29 37.41 -15.60
N VAL A 12 -40.45 36.74 -15.61
CA VAL A 12 -40.55 35.32 -15.24
C VAL A 12 -39.80 34.43 -16.24
N SER A 13 -39.90 34.71 -17.55
CA SER A 13 -39.16 33.96 -18.57
C SER A 13 -37.65 34.13 -18.44
N ILE A 14 -37.17 35.33 -18.10
CA ILE A 14 -35.74 35.57 -17.83
C ILE A 14 -35.28 34.79 -16.60
N LEU A 15 -36.05 34.80 -15.51
CA LEU A 15 -35.72 34.04 -14.31
C LEU A 15 -35.67 32.53 -14.57
N LEU A 16 -36.59 32.01 -15.40
CA LEU A 16 -36.58 30.61 -15.83
C LEU A 16 -35.34 30.27 -16.67
N LEU A 17 -34.96 31.13 -17.61
CA LEU A 17 -33.76 30.94 -18.43
C LEU A 17 -32.48 30.97 -17.58
N ILE A 18 -32.41 31.87 -16.59
CA ILE A 18 -31.30 31.91 -15.62
C ILE A 18 -31.27 30.63 -14.79
N ALA A 19 -32.41 30.17 -14.27
CA ALA A 19 -32.48 28.94 -13.48
C ALA A 19 -32.06 27.69 -14.29
N ILE A 20 -32.47 27.60 -15.55
CA ILE A 20 -32.05 26.54 -16.47
C ILE A 20 -30.54 26.65 -16.73
N GLY A 21 -30.03 27.85 -17.03
CA GLY A 21 -28.61 28.09 -17.25
C GLY A 21 -27.75 27.72 -16.04
N VAL A 22 -28.17 28.09 -14.83
CA VAL A 22 -27.49 27.72 -13.58
C VAL A 22 -27.53 26.21 -13.34
N SER A 23 -28.66 25.55 -13.63
CA SER A 23 -28.80 24.10 -13.46
C SER A 23 -27.91 23.34 -14.46
N LEU A 24 -27.87 23.77 -15.72
CA LEU A 24 -26.99 23.20 -16.75
C LEU A 24 -25.51 23.43 -16.41
N PHE A 25 -25.15 24.63 -15.95
CA PHE A 25 -23.78 24.94 -15.55
C PHE A 25 -23.35 24.17 -14.29
N ALA A 26 -24.25 24.01 -13.31
CA ALA A 26 -24.01 23.21 -12.12
C ALA A 26 -23.83 21.72 -12.48
N ASN A 27 -24.69 21.17 -13.34
CA ASN A 27 -24.56 19.78 -13.82
C ASN A 27 -23.28 19.56 -14.63
N TYR A 28 -22.89 20.52 -15.49
CA TYR A 28 -21.61 20.45 -16.22
C TYR A 28 -20.40 20.45 -15.27
N ARG A 29 -20.43 21.27 -14.20
CA ARG A 29 -19.39 21.25 -13.16
C ARG A 29 -19.44 19.98 -12.30
N TYR A 30 -20.63 19.42 -12.09
CA TYR A 30 -20.82 18.18 -11.35
C TYR A 30 -20.23 16.98 -12.13
N GLU A 31 -20.48 16.91 -13.44
CA GLU A 31 -19.84 15.92 -14.33
C GLU A 31 -18.32 16.16 -14.47
N GLY A 32 -17.87 17.42 -14.54
CA GLY A 32 -16.45 17.77 -14.60
C GLY A 32 -15.66 17.44 -13.33
N ALA A 33 -16.30 17.54 -12.15
CA ALA A 33 -15.71 17.13 -10.86
C ALA A 33 -15.70 15.60 -10.66
N PHE A 34 -16.62 14.89 -11.32
CA PHE A 34 -16.69 13.43 -11.37
C PHE A 34 -16.08 12.81 -12.62
N ALA A 35 -15.35 13.60 -13.44
CA ALA A 35 -14.48 13.04 -14.45
C ALA A 35 -13.55 12.06 -13.72
N ARG A 36 -13.87 10.76 -13.82
CA ARG A 36 -13.20 9.67 -13.13
C ARG A 36 -11.74 9.75 -13.56
N VAL A 37 -10.91 10.39 -12.74
CA VAL A 37 -9.48 10.30 -12.89
C VAL A 37 -9.20 8.84 -12.57
N ASN A 38 -9.00 8.06 -13.63
CA ASN A 38 -8.79 6.63 -13.55
C ASN A 38 -7.34 6.41 -13.07
N ARG A 39 -7.05 6.86 -11.85
CA ARG A 39 -5.74 6.83 -11.22
C ARG A 39 -5.32 5.38 -11.12
N LYS A 40 -4.09 5.09 -11.54
CA LYS A 40 -3.49 3.78 -11.35
C LYS A 40 -3.07 3.67 -9.89
N LEU A 41 -3.62 2.67 -9.20
CA LEU A 41 -3.37 2.45 -7.78
C LEU A 41 -2.53 1.18 -7.57
N PRO A 42 -1.69 1.16 -6.51
CA PRO A 42 -1.14 -0.07 -5.95
C PRO A 42 -2.23 -0.86 -5.21
N ILE A 43 -1.89 -2.06 -4.75
CA ILE A 43 -2.76 -2.93 -3.96
C ILE A 43 -2.62 -2.56 -2.49
N TYR A 44 -3.66 -2.00 -1.89
CA TYR A 44 -3.71 -1.63 -0.46
C TYR A 44 -4.19 -2.77 0.42
N CYS A 45 -5.20 -3.51 -0.05
CA CYS A 45 -5.80 -4.65 0.66
C CYS A 45 -6.59 -5.54 -0.31
N VAL A 46 -7.14 -6.64 0.20
CA VAL A 46 -7.96 -7.60 -0.56
C VAL A 46 -9.36 -7.68 0.02
N ASP A 47 -10.38 -7.60 -0.82
CA ASP A 47 -11.77 -7.84 -0.44
C ASP A 47 -12.01 -9.35 -0.31
N THR A 48 -12.03 -9.84 0.93
CA THR A 48 -12.25 -11.24 1.22
C THR A 48 -12.98 -11.42 2.54
N LYS A 49 -13.75 -12.51 2.65
CA LYS A 49 -14.36 -12.95 3.91
C LYS A 49 -13.41 -13.85 4.71
N ASP A 50 -12.37 -14.40 4.08
CA ASP A 50 -11.35 -15.16 4.77
C ASP A 50 -10.61 -14.23 5.73
N LYS A 51 -10.60 -14.56 7.02
CA LYS A 51 -9.79 -13.85 8.02
C LYS A 51 -8.30 -14.13 7.79
N LYS A 52 -7.73 -13.55 6.73
CA LYS A 52 -6.31 -13.58 6.39
C LYS A 52 -5.76 -12.17 6.43
N VAL A 53 -4.55 -12.01 6.93
CA VAL A 53 -3.81 -10.73 6.93
C VAL A 53 -2.36 -10.97 6.57
N ALA A 54 -1.70 -9.96 6.01
CA ALA A 54 -0.27 -9.98 5.75
C ALA A 54 0.45 -8.96 6.64
N ILE A 55 1.41 -9.43 7.43
CA ILE A 55 2.37 -8.55 8.12
C ILE A 55 3.50 -8.24 7.15
N THR A 56 3.82 -6.95 7.00
CA THR A 56 4.89 -6.48 6.13
C THR A 56 5.86 -5.58 6.87
N PHE A 57 7.13 -5.62 6.46
CA PHE A 57 8.17 -4.76 7.00
C PHE A 57 8.87 -4.03 5.85
N ASP A 58 8.97 -2.71 5.95
CA ASP A 58 9.87 -1.93 5.11
C ASP A 58 11.25 -1.91 5.79
N VAL A 59 12.26 -2.39 5.07
CA VAL A 59 13.62 -2.59 5.56
C VAL A 59 14.57 -1.65 4.80
N SER A 60 14.98 -0.56 5.44
CA SER A 60 15.78 0.49 4.81
C SER A 60 17.13 0.73 5.50
N LEU A 61 17.15 1.39 6.66
CA LEU A 61 18.36 1.60 7.46
C LEU A 61 18.23 0.84 8.80
N GLY A 62 19.37 0.65 9.46
CA GLY A 62 19.43 -0.07 10.73
C GLY A 62 19.23 -1.58 10.59
N GLY A 63 18.86 -2.22 11.69
CA GLY A 63 18.74 -3.69 11.77
C GLY A 63 18.75 -4.24 13.20
N GLU A 64 18.87 -3.37 14.20
CA GLU A 64 18.98 -3.70 15.61
C GLU A 64 17.80 -4.48 16.18
N TYR A 65 16.63 -4.41 15.52
CA TYR A 65 15.44 -5.13 15.95
C TYR A 65 15.05 -6.29 15.03
N ILE A 66 15.74 -6.52 13.90
CA ILE A 66 15.38 -7.59 12.96
C ILE A 66 15.41 -8.95 13.66
N ASP A 67 16.42 -9.23 14.48
CA ASP A 67 16.51 -10.52 15.18
C ASP A 67 15.34 -10.71 16.16
N LYS A 68 14.93 -9.64 16.83
CA LYS A 68 13.76 -9.70 17.73
C LYS A 68 12.46 -9.87 16.95
N ILE A 69 12.33 -9.23 15.79
CA ILE A 69 11.20 -9.39 14.87
C ILE A 69 11.13 -10.85 14.39
N LEU A 70 12.22 -11.40 13.89
CA LEU A 70 12.29 -12.78 13.41
C LEU A 70 11.97 -13.77 14.53
N ASN A 71 12.52 -13.59 15.73
CA ASN A 71 12.21 -14.43 16.88
C ASN A 71 10.72 -14.37 17.27
N ALA A 72 10.10 -13.19 17.23
CA ALA A 72 8.67 -13.04 17.49
C ALA A 72 7.83 -13.76 16.43
N LEU A 73 8.18 -13.66 15.15
CA LEU A 73 7.50 -14.36 14.06
C LEU A 73 7.65 -15.88 14.18
N ASP A 74 8.87 -16.35 14.46
CA ASP A 74 9.19 -17.78 14.60
C ASP A 74 8.48 -18.41 15.80
N LYS A 75 8.40 -17.70 16.94
CA LYS A 75 7.66 -18.15 18.14
C LYS A 75 6.22 -18.56 17.82
N TYR A 76 5.61 -17.92 16.84
CA TYR A 76 4.23 -18.17 16.41
C TYR A 76 4.10 -18.89 15.07
N ASN A 77 5.23 -19.32 14.48
CA ASN A 77 5.34 -19.92 13.15
C ASN A 77 4.65 -19.09 12.06
N ILE A 78 4.90 -17.78 12.04
CA ILE A 78 4.32 -16.85 11.08
C ILE A 78 5.37 -16.46 10.04
N LYS A 79 4.94 -16.38 8.78
CA LYS A 79 5.76 -15.83 7.69
C LYS A 79 5.21 -14.48 7.27
N ALA A 80 6.07 -13.46 7.32
CA ALA A 80 5.82 -12.10 6.86
C ALA A 80 6.44 -11.83 5.48
N THR A 81 6.22 -10.61 4.97
CA THR A 81 6.86 -10.08 3.75
C THR A 81 7.79 -8.92 4.10
N PHE A 82 9.04 -8.98 3.67
CA PHE A 82 10.05 -7.94 3.92
C PHE A 82 10.37 -7.23 2.62
N PHE A 83 10.02 -5.95 2.52
CA PHE A 83 10.36 -5.07 1.40
C PHE A 83 11.73 -4.44 1.69
N VAL A 84 12.77 -4.89 0.97
CA VAL A 84 14.16 -4.54 1.30
C VAL A 84 14.76 -3.53 0.33
N VAL A 85 15.45 -2.52 0.87
CA VAL A 85 16.22 -1.53 0.10
C VAL A 85 17.57 -2.12 -0.30
N GLY A 86 18.01 -1.91 -1.54
CA GLY A 86 19.28 -2.45 -2.03
C GLY A 86 20.53 -2.01 -1.25
N ASP A 87 20.58 -0.77 -0.76
CA ASP A 87 21.66 -0.31 0.12
C ASP A 87 21.69 -1.05 1.48
N TRP A 88 20.54 -1.54 1.96
CA TRP A 88 20.48 -2.39 3.14
C TRP A 88 21.03 -3.78 2.86
N VAL A 89 20.68 -4.33 1.70
CA VAL A 89 21.13 -5.65 1.23
C VAL A 89 22.64 -5.71 1.11
N ASP A 90 23.28 -4.67 0.57
CA ASP A 90 24.74 -4.60 0.45
C ASP A 90 25.45 -4.69 1.82
N LYS A 91 24.84 -4.12 2.86
CA LYS A 91 25.40 -4.09 4.21
C LYS A 91 25.05 -5.32 5.03
N ASN A 92 23.96 -6.01 4.70
CA ASN A 92 23.41 -7.09 5.51
C ASN A 92 23.07 -8.35 4.67
N PRO A 93 23.98 -8.85 3.81
CA PRO A 93 23.68 -9.96 2.91
C PRO A 93 23.32 -11.25 3.67
N ASP A 94 24.02 -11.54 4.77
CA ASP A 94 23.74 -12.71 5.62
C ASP A 94 22.37 -12.61 6.30
N LYS A 95 21.97 -11.40 6.68
CA LYS A 95 20.65 -11.19 7.31
C LYS A 95 19.53 -11.36 6.28
N LEU A 96 19.69 -10.86 5.06
CA LEU A 96 18.74 -11.14 3.97
C LEU A 96 18.61 -12.64 3.72
N LYS A 97 19.75 -13.34 3.66
CA LYS A 97 19.79 -14.80 3.49
C LYS A 97 19.05 -15.51 4.62
N GLU A 98 19.24 -15.08 5.87
CA GLU A 98 18.53 -15.62 7.02
C GLU A 98 17.01 -15.43 6.89
N ILE A 99 16.55 -14.19 6.64
CA ILE A 99 15.13 -13.85 6.47
C ILE A 99 14.51 -14.76 5.41
N TYR A 100 15.17 -14.91 4.25
CA TYR A 100 14.69 -15.76 3.17
C TYR A 100 14.69 -17.24 3.55
N SER A 101 15.76 -17.74 4.16
CA SER A 101 15.88 -19.16 4.58
C SER A 101 14.84 -19.58 5.62
N LYS A 102 14.36 -18.62 6.44
CA LYS A 102 13.25 -18.82 7.37
C LYS A 102 11.87 -18.88 6.69
N GLY A 103 11.80 -18.72 5.36
CA GLY A 103 10.59 -18.86 4.55
C GLY A 103 9.75 -17.59 4.45
N HIS A 104 10.30 -16.44 4.80
CA HIS A 104 9.66 -15.14 4.59
C HIS A 104 9.66 -14.76 3.10
N GLU A 105 8.67 -13.95 2.68
CA GLU A 105 8.67 -13.38 1.34
C GLU A 105 9.57 -12.15 1.28
N ILE A 106 10.34 -12.01 0.21
CA ILE A 106 11.14 -10.80 -0.06
C ILE A 106 10.45 -10.00 -1.16
N GLY A 107 10.20 -8.72 -0.88
CA GLY A 107 9.78 -7.71 -1.84
C GLY A 107 10.90 -6.72 -2.11
N ASN A 108 10.85 -6.08 -3.28
CA ASN A 108 11.78 -5.04 -3.66
C ASN A 108 11.27 -3.67 -3.15
N HIS A 109 12.13 -2.93 -2.46
CA HIS A 109 11.81 -1.61 -1.92
C HIS A 109 12.72 -0.52 -2.46
N SER A 110 13.04 -0.58 -3.76
CA SER A 110 14.03 0.25 -4.44
C SER A 110 15.49 -0.06 -4.05
N ASN A 111 16.44 0.43 -4.82
CA ASN A 111 17.86 0.28 -4.49
C ASN A 111 18.33 1.33 -3.48
N ARG A 112 17.90 2.60 -3.63
CA ARG A 112 18.40 3.75 -2.82
C ARG A 112 17.34 4.53 -2.05
N HIS A 113 16.11 4.05 -2.00
CA HIS A 113 14.98 4.71 -1.35
C HIS A 113 14.67 6.14 -1.89
N PRO A 114 14.69 6.40 -3.22
CA PRO A 114 14.31 7.70 -3.76
C PRO A 114 12.79 7.89 -3.73
N ASP A 115 12.33 9.14 -3.72
CA ASP A 115 10.96 9.46 -4.10
C ASP A 115 10.77 9.12 -5.59
N MET A 116 10.05 8.03 -5.85
CA MET A 116 9.83 7.50 -7.19
C MET A 116 9.12 8.48 -8.13
N THR A 117 8.37 9.44 -7.58
CA THR A 117 7.66 10.45 -8.37
C THR A 117 8.56 11.53 -8.94
N LYS A 118 9.82 11.61 -8.46
CA LYS A 118 10.80 12.64 -8.84
C LYS A 118 11.89 12.14 -9.80
N ILE A 119 11.82 10.88 -10.21
CA ILE A 119 12.81 10.27 -11.11
C ILE A 119 12.15 9.78 -12.41
N SER A 120 12.93 9.67 -13.49
CA SER A 120 12.42 9.21 -14.79
C SER A 120 12.06 7.73 -14.78
N ARG A 121 11.22 7.29 -15.72
CA ARG A 121 10.85 5.86 -15.88
C ARG A 121 12.08 4.96 -16.02
N ASP A 122 13.07 5.38 -16.81
CA ASP A 122 14.32 4.62 -16.98
C ASP A 122 15.08 4.48 -15.66
N LYS A 123 15.09 5.53 -14.82
CA LYS A 123 15.71 5.47 -13.49
C LYS A 123 14.94 4.61 -12.50
N ILE A 124 13.60 4.57 -12.58
CA ILE A 124 12.78 3.63 -11.80
C ILE A 124 13.14 2.19 -12.19
N ILE A 125 13.20 1.89 -13.50
CA ILE A 125 13.52 0.55 -14.02
C ILE A 125 14.94 0.14 -13.61
N GLU A 126 15.92 1.03 -13.77
CA GLU A 126 17.30 0.80 -13.36
C GLU A 126 17.40 0.50 -11.87
N ASP A 127 16.78 1.34 -11.02
CA ASP A 127 16.79 1.17 -9.57
C ASP A 127 16.16 -0.16 -9.12
N ILE A 128 14.99 -0.51 -9.68
CA ILE A 128 14.33 -1.81 -9.43
C ILE A 128 15.25 -2.97 -9.80
N ASN A 129 15.86 -2.92 -11.00
CA ASN A 129 16.68 -4.01 -11.53
C ASN A 129 17.99 -4.20 -10.76
N ILE A 130 18.60 -3.11 -10.29
CA ILE A 130 19.80 -3.20 -9.45
C ILE A 130 19.48 -3.93 -8.14
N ASN A 131 18.39 -3.55 -7.46
CA ASN A 131 18.00 -4.22 -6.23
C ASN A 131 17.58 -5.68 -6.46
N GLU A 132 16.83 -5.95 -7.53
CA GLU A 132 16.46 -7.31 -7.94
C GLU A 132 17.69 -8.21 -8.15
N ALA A 133 18.74 -7.69 -8.80
CA ALA A 133 19.98 -8.44 -9.00
C ALA A 133 20.69 -8.76 -7.67
N LYS A 134 20.72 -7.80 -6.73
CA LYS A 134 21.29 -7.99 -5.38
C LYS A 134 20.50 -9.03 -4.57
N ILE A 135 19.17 -8.95 -4.58
CA ILE A 135 18.32 -9.92 -3.88
C ILE A 135 18.50 -11.32 -4.47
N ARG A 136 18.52 -11.42 -5.81
CA ARG A 136 18.68 -12.70 -6.51
C ARG A 136 20.03 -13.34 -6.28
N SER A 137 21.12 -12.56 -6.21
CA SER A 137 22.45 -13.12 -5.97
C SER A 137 22.59 -13.79 -4.58
N ILE A 138 21.79 -13.35 -3.61
CA ILE A 138 21.80 -13.88 -2.24
C ILE A 138 20.77 -15.00 -2.05
N THR A 139 19.55 -14.82 -2.56
CA THR A 139 18.44 -15.75 -2.33
C THR A 139 18.33 -16.83 -3.40
N GLY A 140 19.02 -16.67 -4.54
CA GLY A 140 18.85 -17.51 -5.73
C GLY A 140 17.51 -17.31 -6.44
N SER A 141 16.63 -16.46 -5.92
CA SER A 141 15.28 -16.22 -6.42
C SER A 141 15.03 -14.75 -6.68
N GLY A 142 14.22 -14.45 -7.69
CA GLY A 142 13.76 -13.09 -7.94
C GLY A 142 12.57 -12.68 -7.07
N THR A 143 12.26 -11.39 -7.07
CA THR A 143 11.08 -10.84 -6.40
C THR A 143 9.94 -10.58 -7.38
N LYS A 144 8.70 -10.53 -6.87
CA LYS A 144 7.49 -10.21 -7.65
C LYS A 144 6.69 -9.04 -7.09
N LEU A 145 7.04 -8.60 -5.88
CA LEU A 145 6.36 -7.54 -5.17
C LEU A 145 7.28 -6.33 -5.11
N PHE A 146 6.71 -5.15 -5.33
CA PHE A 146 7.41 -3.88 -5.18
C PHE A 146 6.59 -2.95 -4.31
N ARG A 147 7.25 -2.22 -3.40
CA ARG A 147 6.62 -1.13 -2.64
C ARG A 147 7.42 0.14 -2.85
N CYS A 148 6.73 1.23 -3.18
CA CYS A 148 7.38 2.52 -3.40
C CYS A 148 7.90 3.08 -2.06
N PRO A 149 9.15 3.56 -1.99
CA PRO A 149 9.63 4.37 -0.88
C PRO A 149 8.66 5.50 -0.51
N GLU A 150 8.55 5.77 0.79
CA GLU A 150 7.64 6.80 1.37
C GLU A 150 6.14 6.57 1.08
N GLY A 151 5.78 5.48 0.43
CA GLY A 151 4.45 5.28 -0.13
C GLY A 151 4.11 6.24 -1.29
N SER A 152 5.12 6.94 -1.84
CA SER A 152 4.94 7.98 -2.87
C SER A 152 4.82 7.37 -4.27
N TYR A 153 3.71 7.66 -4.96
CA TYR A 153 3.49 7.20 -6.34
C TYR A 153 2.55 8.13 -7.14
N ASN A 154 2.69 8.07 -8.45
CA ASN A 154 1.75 8.61 -9.44
C ASN A 154 1.46 7.53 -10.50
N ASP A 155 0.63 7.85 -11.50
CA ASP A 155 0.22 6.88 -12.52
C ASP A 155 1.42 6.35 -13.33
N ASP A 156 2.42 7.19 -13.57
CA ASP A 156 3.64 6.81 -14.29
C ASP A 156 4.49 5.82 -13.50
N VAL A 157 4.63 6.02 -12.19
CA VAL A 157 5.31 5.08 -11.30
C VAL A 157 4.60 3.73 -11.31
N ILE A 158 3.28 3.71 -11.08
CA ILE A 158 2.51 2.46 -11.01
C ILE A 158 2.53 1.71 -12.35
N ASP A 159 2.43 2.43 -13.47
CA ASP A 159 2.53 1.83 -14.80
C ASP A 159 3.92 1.23 -15.05
N THR A 160 4.98 1.95 -14.66
CA THR A 160 6.36 1.51 -14.84
C THR A 160 6.64 0.26 -14.01
N VAL A 161 6.26 0.25 -12.73
CA VAL A 161 6.42 -0.92 -11.84
C VAL A 161 5.69 -2.15 -12.40
N LYS A 162 4.44 -1.98 -12.86
CA LYS A 162 3.66 -3.08 -13.46
C LYS A 162 4.30 -3.61 -14.74
N LYS A 163 4.78 -2.72 -15.63
CA LYS A 163 5.46 -3.10 -16.88
C LYS A 163 6.81 -3.80 -16.62
N SER A 164 7.46 -3.51 -15.50
CA SER A 164 8.63 -4.23 -15.02
C SER A 164 8.30 -5.62 -14.43
N GLY A 165 7.02 -6.03 -14.45
CA GLY A 165 6.60 -7.37 -14.03
C GLY A 165 6.31 -7.51 -12.53
N TYR A 166 6.12 -6.39 -11.83
CA TYR A 166 5.86 -6.37 -10.39
C TYR A 166 4.40 -6.08 -10.05
N TYR A 167 3.93 -6.68 -8.97
CA TYR A 167 2.74 -6.21 -8.25
C TYR A 167 3.15 -5.06 -7.32
N CYS A 168 2.60 -3.87 -7.54
CA CYS A 168 2.84 -2.72 -6.67
C CYS A 168 1.96 -2.83 -5.42
N ILE A 169 2.57 -2.89 -4.25
CA ILE A 169 1.92 -3.15 -2.96
C ILE A 169 2.00 -1.90 -2.08
N GLN A 170 0.91 -1.60 -1.37
CA GLN A 170 0.84 -0.63 -0.29
C GLN A 170 0.34 -1.30 1.00
N TRP A 171 -0.38 -0.56 1.85
CA TRP A 171 -0.94 -1.03 3.11
C TRP A 171 -2.23 -0.26 3.41
N ASP A 172 -3.23 -0.93 3.97
CA ASP A 172 -4.42 -0.28 4.52
C ASP A 172 -4.31 -0.05 6.04
N VAL A 173 -3.36 -0.74 6.71
CA VAL A 173 -3.12 -0.62 8.15
C VAL A 173 -1.70 -0.14 8.41
N ASP A 174 -1.56 1.10 8.87
CA ASP A 174 -0.27 1.70 9.23
C ASP A 174 -0.07 1.67 10.76
N SER A 175 1.03 1.08 11.22
CA SER A 175 1.42 1.11 12.63
C SER A 175 1.91 2.49 13.08
N ILE A 176 2.49 3.26 12.16
CA ILE A 176 3.20 4.52 12.43
C ILE A 176 4.24 4.31 13.55
N ASP A 177 4.89 3.14 13.52
CA ASP A 177 5.88 2.67 14.48
C ASP A 177 7.17 3.49 14.46
N TRP A 178 7.55 4.01 13.30
CA TRP A 178 8.70 4.91 13.08
C TRP A 178 8.64 6.21 13.90
N LYS A 179 7.47 6.60 14.43
CA LYS A 179 7.35 7.77 15.33
C LYS A 179 7.66 7.44 16.79
N GLU A 180 7.78 6.17 17.15
CA GLU A 180 8.09 5.69 18.51
C GLU A 180 7.23 6.31 19.61
N GLN A 181 5.93 6.51 19.35
CA GLN A 181 5.04 7.23 20.28
C GLN A 181 4.57 6.37 21.47
N GLY A 182 5.00 5.11 21.53
CA GLY A 182 4.69 4.17 22.61
C GLY A 182 4.00 2.91 22.11
N ALA A 183 4.29 1.79 22.79
CA ALA A 183 3.83 0.47 22.38
C ALA A 183 2.30 0.35 22.29
N ASP A 184 1.55 0.93 23.24
CA ASP A 184 0.09 0.84 23.24
C ASP A 184 -0.56 1.61 22.09
N LEU A 185 -0.02 2.76 21.69
CA LEU A 185 -0.56 3.54 20.58
C LEU A 185 -0.36 2.79 19.26
N GLU A 186 0.82 2.24 19.03
CA GLU A 186 1.12 1.41 17.86
C GLU A 186 0.20 0.18 17.81
N TYR A 187 0.11 -0.59 18.91
CA TYR A 187 -0.78 -1.76 19.02
C TYR A 187 -2.25 -1.41 18.73
N ASN A 188 -2.77 -0.36 19.37
CA ASN A 188 -4.17 0.03 19.23
C ASN A 188 -4.51 0.48 17.80
N ARG A 189 -3.61 1.20 17.11
CA ARG A 189 -3.81 1.58 15.70
C ARG A 189 -3.96 0.36 14.81
N VAL A 190 -3.04 -0.60 14.96
CA VAL A 190 -3.02 -1.82 14.15
C VAL A 190 -4.29 -2.63 14.40
N ILE A 191 -4.60 -2.95 15.65
CA ILE A 191 -5.74 -3.81 15.98
C ILE A 191 -7.08 -3.16 15.62
N LYS A 192 -7.24 -1.85 15.81
CA LYS A 192 -8.48 -1.14 15.46
C LYS A 192 -8.74 -1.12 13.96
N SER A 193 -7.70 -1.06 13.15
CA SER A 193 -7.81 -0.88 11.69
C SER A 193 -7.80 -2.21 10.93
N THR A 194 -7.34 -3.29 11.55
CA THR A 194 -7.21 -4.61 10.91
C THR A 194 -8.57 -5.23 10.61
N LYS A 195 -8.75 -5.62 9.34
CA LYS A 195 -9.91 -6.35 8.82
C LYS A 195 -9.46 -7.54 7.96
N PRO A 196 -10.37 -8.46 7.56
CA PRO A 196 -10.04 -9.49 6.58
C PRO A 196 -9.42 -8.89 5.31
N GLY A 197 -8.30 -9.44 4.88
CA GLY A 197 -7.58 -8.98 3.69
C GLY A 197 -6.63 -7.81 3.89
N SER A 198 -6.42 -7.34 5.12
CA SER A 198 -5.51 -6.23 5.40
C SER A 198 -4.03 -6.58 5.18
N ILE A 199 -3.27 -5.57 4.74
CA ILE A 199 -1.83 -5.54 4.66
C ILE A 199 -1.33 -4.53 5.70
N LEU A 200 -0.56 -5.02 6.68
CA LEU A 200 -0.10 -4.25 7.83
C LEU A 200 1.34 -3.79 7.59
N LEU A 201 1.61 -2.49 7.74
CA LEU A 201 2.95 -1.91 7.63
C LEU A 201 3.63 -1.77 9.01
N PHE A 202 4.87 -2.24 9.07
CA PHE A 202 5.85 -1.99 10.12
C PHE A 202 7.23 -1.71 9.51
N HIS A 203 8.20 -1.33 10.34
CA HIS A 203 9.58 -1.07 9.95
C HIS A 203 10.58 -1.86 10.79
N ASN A 204 11.75 -2.15 10.21
CA ASN A 204 12.78 -2.98 10.86
C ASN A 204 13.52 -2.29 12.02
N SER A 205 13.42 -0.97 12.13
CA SER A 205 14.14 -0.14 13.11
C SER A 205 13.26 0.42 14.23
N ALA A 206 11.96 0.10 14.26
CA ALA A 206 11.05 0.67 15.24
C ALA A 206 11.12 -0.05 16.60
N LYS A 207 11.43 0.71 17.66
CA LYS A 207 11.69 0.21 19.02
C LYS A 207 10.59 -0.68 19.61
N TYR A 208 9.32 -0.32 19.42
CA TYR A 208 8.20 -1.01 20.08
C TYR A 208 7.64 -2.18 19.26
N THR A 209 7.98 -2.26 17.97
CA THR A 209 7.46 -3.28 17.05
C THR A 209 7.73 -4.70 17.51
N PRO A 210 8.93 -5.09 17.97
CA PRO A 210 9.16 -6.48 18.42
C PRO A 210 8.21 -6.92 19.54
N LEU A 211 7.95 -6.04 20.51
CA LEU A 211 7.01 -6.30 21.60
C LEU A 211 5.57 -6.37 21.09
N ASN A 212 5.20 -5.43 20.22
CA ASN A 212 3.84 -5.35 19.70
C ASN A 212 3.49 -6.45 18.70
N LEU A 213 4.46 -6.99 17.97
CA LEU A 213 4.23 -8.12 17.07
C LEU A 213 3.61 -9.28 17.83
N GLU A 214 4.16 -9.65 19.00
CA GLU A 214 3.59 -10.71 19.83
C GLU A 214 2.14 -10.39 20.23
N ARG A 215 1.88 -9.18 20.71
CA ARG A 215 0.53 -8.74 21.11
C ARG A 215 -0.46 -8.78 19.95
N VAL A 216 -0.05 -8.27 18.78
CA VAL A 216 -0.86 -8.24 17.56
C VAL A 216 -1.16 -9.66 17.08
N ILE A 217 -0.14 -10.51 17.05
CA ILE A 217 -0.26 -11.91 16.62
C ILE A 217 -1.25 -12.65 17.50
N VAL A 218 -1.09 -12.59 18.83
CA VAL A 218 -1.99 -13.26 19.77
C VAL A 218 -3.43 -12.78 19.59
N ASN A 219 -3.65 -11.46 19.59
CA ASN A 219 -5.00 -10.89 19.47
C ASN A 219 -5.70 -11.30 18.17
N LEU A 220 -4.99 -11.24 17.03
CA LEU A 220 -5.57 -11.59 15.75
C LEU A 220 -5.78 -13.12 15.62
N LYS A 221 -4.88 -13.96 16.15
CA LYS A 221 -5.12 -15.41 16.22
C LYS A 221 -6.36 -15.75 17.03
N GLU A 222 -6.56 -15.12 18.20
CA GLU A 222 -7.76 -15.29 19.02
C GLU A 222 -9.04 -14.89 18.27
N LYS A 223 -8.95 -13.87 17.41
CA LYS A 223 -10.04 -13.45 16.51
C LYS A 223 -10.23 -14.36 15.29
N GLY A 224 -9.41 -15.40 15.14
CA GLY A 224 -9.48 -16.39 14.07
C GLY A 224 -8.75 -16.00 12.78
N TYR A 225 -7.82 -15.04 12.84
CA TYR A 225 -7.01 -14.67 11.68
C TYR A 225 -5.88 -15.65 11.40
N LYS A 226 -5.63 -15.88 10.12
CA LYS A 226 -4.45 -16.54 9.57
C LYS A 226 -3.49 -15.49 9.02
N PHE A 227 -2.20 -15.73 9.20
CA PHE A 227 -1.15 -14.87 8.68
C PHE A 227 -0.59 -15.48 7.40
N VAL A 228 -0.51 -14.68 6.35
CA VAL A 228 -0.03 -15.10 5.03
C VAL A 228 0.99 -14.08 4.51
N LYS A 229 1.82 -14.52 3.56
CA LYS A 229 2.68 -13.61 2.79
C LYS A 229 1.81 -12.77 1.85
N VAL A 230 2.28 -11.60 1.43
CA VAL A 230 1.48 -10.72 0.55
C VAL A 230 1.18 -11.43 -0.77
N GLY A 231 2.14 -12.14 -1.35
CA GLY A 231 1.96 -12.89 -2.60
C GLY A 231 0.95 -14.03 -2.51
N ASP A 232 0.60 -14.50 -1.30
CA ASP A 232 -0.45 -15.49 -1.03
C ASP A 232 -1.80 -14.84 -0.72
N LEU A 233 -1.80 -13.56 -0.33
CA LEU A 233 -3.00 -12.78 -0.02
C LEU A 233 -3.64 -12.22 -1.29
N ILE A 234 -2.83 -11.64 -2.18
CA ILE A 234 -3.30 -10.89 -3.35
C ILE A 234 -3.82 -11.80 -4.46
N TYR A 235 -4.76 -11.29 -5.24
CA TYR A 235 -5.16 -11.91 -6.50
C TYR A 235 -4.16 -11.57 -7.61
N LYS A 236 -3.73 -12.59 -8.36
CA LYS A 236 -2.75 -12.48 -9.46
C LYS A 236 -3.42 -12.28 -10.81
N ASP A 237 -4.65 -12.76 -10.93
CA ASP A 237 -5.53 -12.68 -12.09
C ASP A 237 -6.98 -12.49 -11.65
N ASN A 238 -7.87 -12.22 -12.61
CA ASN A 238 -9.33 -12.21 -12.40
C ASN A 238 -9.81 -11.32 -11.23
N TYR A 239 -9.20 -10.15 -11.09
CA TYR A 239 -9.59 -9.14 -10.11
C TYR A 239 -9.80 -7.78 -10.76
N LYS A 240 -10.53 -6.93 -10.05
CA LYS A 240 -10.64 -5.49 -10.30
C LYS A 240 -10.17 -4.72 -9.05
N MET A 241 -9.83 -3.45 -9.23
CA MET A 241 -9.50 -2.54 -8.14
C MET A 241 -10.65 -1.55 -7.95
N ASP A 242 -11.01 -1.22 -6.72
CA ASP A 242 -11.82 -0.02 -6.46
C ASP A 242 -10.95 1.25 -6.42
N TYR A 243 -11.59 2.39 -6.15
CA TYR A 243 -10.94 3.70 -6.09
C TYR A 243 -10.05 3.90 -4.86
N ASP A 244 -10.11 3.01 -3.88
CA ASP A 244 -9.25 3.01 -2.67
C ASP A 244 -8.08 2.03 -2.80
N GLY A 245 -7.95 1.35 -3.93
CA GLY A 245 -6.88 0.38 -4.16
C GLY A 245 -7.12 -0.96 -3.44
N LYS A 246 -8.37 -1.33 -3.17
CA LYS A 246 -8.75 -2.67 -2.70
C LYS A 246 -8.97 -3.60 -3.90
N GLN A 247 -8.31 -4.77 -3.86
CA GLN A 247 -8.54 -5.84 -4.83
C GLN A 247 -9.88 -6.53 -4.56
N MET A 248 -10.72 -6.67 -5.59
CA MET A 248 -11.97 -7.44 -5.54
C MET A 248 -11.93 -8.52 -6.60
N ARG A 249 -12.31 -9.75 -6.25
CA ARG A 249 -12.48 -10.82 -7.23
C ARG A 249 -13.57 -10.42 -8.24
N ASN A 250 -13.35 -10.71 -9.53
CA ASN A 250 -14.37 -10.55 -10.55
C ASN A 250 -15.53 -11.51 -10.37
#